data_AF-A0A5J5C868-F1
#
_entry.id   AF-A0A5J5C868-F1
#
_cell.length_a   1.000
_cell.length_b   1.000
_cell.length_c   1.000
_cell.angle_alpha   90.00
_cell.angle_beta   90.00
_cell.angle_gamma   90.00
#
_symmetry.space_group_name_H-M   'P 1'
#
loop_
_entity.id
_entity.type
_entity.pdbx_description
1 polymer ?
#
loop_
_entity_poly.entity_id
_entity_poly.type
_entity_poly.pdbx_seq_one_letter_code
_entity_poly.pdbx_strand_id
1 'polypeptide(L)'
;MFVGSAVVGAAVVGAAVVGAAVVGAAVVGAAVVGAAVVGATVVGAAVVGAAVVCVAVVGAAVVGAAVVGAAVVGAAVVGAAVMGAAVVGAAVVDAAVVGAAVVGAAVVGAAVVGAAVVCAAVV
;
A
#
# COMPACT_ATOMS: atom_id res chain seq x y z
N MET A 1 13.97 -7.51 8.62
CA MET A 1 12.70 -8.22 8.83
C MET A 1 12.07 -7.66 10.09
N PHE A 2 10.86 -7.11 10.00
CA PHE A 2 10.11 -6.60 11.15
C PHE A 2 8.94 -7.54 11.42
N VAL A 3 8.88 -8.11 12.64
CA VAL A 3 7.83 -9.06 13.03
C VAL A 3 7.05 -8.47 14.19
N GLY A 4 5.73 -8.32 14.04
CA GLY A 4 4.84 -7.87 15.12
C GLY A 4 5.00 -6.40 15.52
N SER A 5 5.40 -5.53 14.59
CA SER A 5 5.58 -4.09 14.88
C SER A 5 4.24 -3.35 14.86
N ALA A 6 3.87 -2.72 15.97
CA ALA A 6 2.77 -1.77 16.05
C ALA A 6 3.31 -0.33 16.01
N VAL A 7 2.86 0.46 15.04
CA VAL A 7 3.22 1.87 14.87
C VAL A 7 1.97 2.73 14.89
N VAL A 8 1.91 3.68 15.81
CA VAL A 8 0.76 4.59 15.98
C VAL A 8 1.25 6.03 15.79
N GLY A 9 0.61 6.78 14.89
CA GLY A 9 0.91 8.20 14.66
C GLY A 9 2.28 8.46 14.02
N ALA A 10 2.84 7.51 13.28
CA ALA A 10 4.14 7.66 12.66
C ALA A 10 4.07 8.61 11.45
N ALA A 11 4.92 9.64 11.43
CA ALA A 11 5.13 10.48 10.27
C ALA A 11 6.49 10.15 9.63
N VAL A 12 6.47 9.73 8.36
CA VAL A 12 7.66 9.36 7.61
C VAL A 12 7.74 10.26 6.38
N VAL A 13 8.82 11.03 6.27
CA VAL A 13 9.05 11.94 5.14
C VAL A 13 10.36 11.58 4.45
N GLY A 14 10.33 11.37 3.13
CA GLY A 14 11.53 11.13 2.33
C GLY A 14 12.22 9.80 2.57
N ALA A 15 11.49 8.77 3.01
CA ALA A 15 12.09 7.46 3.30
C ALA A 15 12.31 6.64 2.03
N ALA A 16 13.51 6.08 1.88
CA ALA A 16 13.81 5.05 0.89
C ALA A 16 13.93 3.70 1.61
N VAL A 17 13.11 2.74 1.22
CA VAL A 17 13.07 1.39 1.81
C VAL A 17 13.34 0.38 0.70
N VAL A 18 14.43 -0.38 0.82
CA VAL A 18 14.81 -1.40 -0.16
C VAL A 18 14.86 -2.78 0.52
N GLY A 19 14.16 -3.76 -0.06
CA GLY A 19 14.20 -5.16 0.39
C GLY A 19 13.60 -5.41 1.78
N ALA A 20 12.70 -4.55 2.26
CA ALA A 20 12.11 -4.72 3.57
C ALA A 20 11.09 -5.87 3.59
N ALA A 21 11.19 -6.74 4.58
CA ALA A 21 10.19 -7.74 4.89
C ALA A 21 9.48 -7.36 6.20
N VAL A 22 8.16 -7.22 6.15
CA VAL A 22 7.29 -6.84 7.26
C VAL A 22 6.23 -7.91 7.44
N VAL A 23 6.13 -8.47 8.64
CA VAL A 23 5.16 -9.53 8.97
C VAL A 23 4.36 -9.11 10.20
N GLY A 24 3.03 -9.12 10.09
CA GLY A 24 2.12 -8.84 11.21
C GLY A 24 2.21 -7.41 11.73
N ALA A 25 2.43 -6.43 10.86
CA ALA A 25 2.50 -5.03 11.27
C ALA A 25 1.12 -4.42 11.43
N ALA A 26 0.92 -3.67 12.51
CA ALA A 26 -0.27 -2.85 12.72
C ALA A 26 0.12 -1.37 12.66
N VAL A 27 -0.46 -0.62 11.72
CA VAL A 27 -0.16 0.78 11.50
C VAL A 27 -1.45 1.58 11.68
N VAL A 28 -1.47 2.52 12.63
CA VAL A 28 -2.63 3.37 12.89
C VAL A 28 -2.25 4.83 12.78
N GLY A 29 -2.94 5.58 11.91
CA GLY A 29 -2.75 7.03 11.77
C GLY A 29 -1.37 7.42 11.22
N ALA A 30 -0.77 6.60 10.36
CA ALA A 30 0.53 6.93 9.78
C ALA A 30 0.40 7.91 8.61
N ALA A 31 1.33 8.85 8.53
CA ALA A 31 1.48 9.76 7.40
C ALA A 31 2.82 9.49 6.70
N VAL A 32 2.77 9.12 5.43
CA VAL A 32 3.96 8.84 4.62
C VAL A 32 4.00 9.81 3.45
N VAL A 33 5.06 10.61 3.34
CA VAL A 33 5.22 11.60 2.28
C VAL A 33 6.56 11.39 1.56
N GLY A 34 6.53 11.27 0.24
CA GLY A 34 7.74 11.20 -0.57
C GLY A 34 8.56 9.92 -0.35
N ALA A 35 7.90 8.80 -0.05
CA ALA A 35 8.58 7.53 0.16
C ALA A 35 8.85 6.78 -1.14
N ALA A 36 9.99 6.10 -1.22
CA ALA A 36 10.33 5.18 -2.28
C ALA A 36 10.54 3.78 -1.69
N VAL A 37 9.76 2.80 -2.15
CA VAL A 37 9.79 1.42 -1.66
C VAL A 37 10.13 0.49 -2.81
N VAL A 38 11.22 -0.27 -2.69
CA VAL A 38 11.67 -1.21 -3.73
C VAL A 38 11.82 -2.60 -3.14
N GLY A 39 11.15 -3.59 -3.73
CA GLY A 39 11.27 -5.00 -3.34
C GLY A 39 10.76 -5.30 -1.92
N ALA A 40 9.76 -4.56 -1.44
CA ALA A 40 9.21 -4.79 -0.12
C ALA A 40 8.21 -5.97 -0.11
N THR A 41 8.26 -6.78 0.93
CA THR A 41 7.32 -7.87 1.18
C THR A 41 6.57 -7.59 2.47
N VAL A 42 5.24 -7.60 2.39
CA VAL A 42 4.36 -7.31 3.52
C VAL A 42 3.36 -8.46 3.68
N VAL A 43 3.36 -9.10 4.84
CA VAL A 43 2.47 -10.23 5.14
C VAL A 43 1.64 -9.93 6.38
N GLY A 44 0.31 -10.01 6.28
CA GLY A 44 -0.59 -9.85 7.42
C GLY A 44 -0.57 -8.46 8.04
N ALA A 45 -0.43 -7.40 7.22
CA ALA A 45 -0.43 -6.04 7.73
C ALA A 45 -1.84 -5.48 7.89
N ALA A 46 -2.09 -4.78 8.99
CA ALA A 46 -3.31 -4.01 9.22
C ALA A 46 -2.97 -2.51 9.24
N VAL A 47 -3.60 -1.73 8.37
CA VAL A 47 -3.38 -0.28 8.26
C VAL A 47 -4.70 0.43 8.46
N VAL A 48 -4.78 1.34 9.43
CA VAL A 48 -5.99 2.11 9.74
C VAL A 48 -5.68 3.59 9.71
N GLY A 49 -6.42 4.36 8.91
CA GLY A 49 -6.33 5.82 8.85
C GLY A 49 -4.99 6.33 8.33
N ALA A 50 -4.34 5.62 7.40
CA ALA A 50 -3.07 6.06 6.85
C ALA A 50 -3.24 7.10 5.73
N ALA A 51 -2.39 8.13 5.74
CA ALA A 51 -2.26 9.09 4.66
C ALA A 51 -0.93 8.85 3.93
N VAL A 52 -0.99 8.63 2.62
CA VAL A 52 0.17 8.31 1.78
C VAL A 52 0.20 9.30 0.62
N VAL A 53 1.26 10.07 0.51
CA VAL A 53 1.40 11.15 -0.48
C VAL A 53 2.70 11.02 -1.24
N CYS A 54 2.63 11.08 -2.57
CA CYS A 54 3.79 11.04 -3.48
C CYS A 54 4.70 9.84 -3.22
N VAL A 55 4.15 8.62 -3.22
CA VAL A 55 4.91 7.40 -2.95
C VAL A 55 5.16 6.60 -4.22
N ALA A 56 6.39 6.15 -4.40
CA ALA A 56 6.78 5.23 -5.46
C ALA A 56 7.03 3.84 -4.88
N VAL A 57 6.35 2.81 -5.41
CA VAL A 57 6.50 1.41 -5.00
C VAL A 57 6.88 0.58 -6.21
N VAL A 58 7.99 -0.16 -6.14
CA VAL A 58 8.47 -1.01 -7.23
C VAL A 58 8.70 -2.43 -6.72
N GLY A 59 8.08 -3.42 -7.35
CA GLY A 59 8.29 -4.84 -7.05
C GLY A 59 7.83 -5.24 -5.64
N ALA A 60 6.76 -4.64 -5.13
CA ALA A 60 6.25 -4.98 -3.80
C ALA A 60 5.32 -6.20 -3.82
N ALA A 61 5.43 -7.07 -2.82
CA ALA A 61 4.49 -8.16 -2.60
C ALA A 61 3.73 -7.94 -1.29
N VAL A 62 2.40 -7.96 -1.36
CA VAL A 62 1.50 -7.76 -0.22
C VAL A 62 0.57 -8.97 -0.11
N VAL A 63 0.58 -9.65 1.03
CA VAL A 63 -0.24 -10.84 1.27
C VAL A 63 -1.07 -10.65 2.54
N GLY A 64 -2.39 -10.78 2.44
CA GLY A 64 -3.30 -10.73 3.59
C GLY A 64 -3.34 -9.36 4.28
N ALA A 65 -3.27 -8.26 3.52
CA ALA A 65 -3.30 -6.93 4.08
C ALA A 65 -4.73 -6.41 4.26
N ALA A 66 -5.01 -5.80 5.41
CA ALA A 66 -6.26 -5.09 5.68
C ALA A 66 -5.99 -3.59 5.76
N VAL A 67 -6.65 -2.78 4.94
CA VAL A 67 -6.50 -1.32 4.89
C VAL A 67 -7.85 -0.68 5.11
N VAL A 68 -7.99 0.15 6.14
CA VAL A 68 -9.24 0.84 6.49
C VAL A 68 -9.02 2.35 6.54
N GLY A 69 -9.81 3.11 5.78
CA GLY A 69 -9.78 4.57 5.81
C GLY A 69 -8.46 5.18 5.33
N ALA A 70 -7.78 4.57 4.37
CA ALA A 70 -6.53 5.09 3.84
C ALA A 70 -6.76 6.13 2.75
N ALA A 71 -6.01 7.23 2.80
CA ALA A 71 -5.95 8.24 1.75
C ALA A 71 -4.61 8.14 1.02
N VAL A 72 -4.63 7.94 -0.30
CA VAL A 72 -3.46 7.80 -1.15
C VAL A 72 -3.53 8.87 -2.23
N VAL A 73 -2.51 9.72 -2.34
CA VAL A 73 -2.43 10.79 -3.34
C VAL A 73 -1.10 10.72 -4.08
N GLY A 74 -1.13 10.68 -5.41
CA GLY A 74 0.08 10.70 -6.23
C GLY A 74 0.96 9.46 -6.07
N ALA A 75 0.35 8.27 -5.98
CA ALA A 75 1.10 7.03 -5.81
C ALA A 75 1.43 6.36 -7.15
N ALA A 76 2.69 5.97 -7.34
CA ALA A 76 3.12 5.17 -8.49
C ALA A 76 3.51 3.77 -8.02
N VAL A 77 2.85 2.75 -8.55
CA VAL A 77 3.08 1.34 -8.20
C VAL A 77 3.45 0.57 -9.45
N VAL A 78 4.62 -0.07 -9.47
CA VAL A 78 5.11 -0.85 -10.60
C VAL A 78 5.44 -2.27 -10.16
N GLY A 79 4.87 -3.27 -10.82
CA GLY A 79 5.19 -4.68 -10.58
C GLY A 79 4.75 -5.19 -9.20
N ALA A 80 3.63 -4.69 -8.67
CA ALA A 80 3.15 -5.10 -7.36
C ALA A 80 2.29 -6.37 -7.42
N ALA A 81 2.53 -7.30 -6.51
CA ALA A 81 1.68 -8.47 -6.31
C ALA A 81 0.88 -8.31 -5.01
N VAL A 82 -0.45 -8.34 -5.09
CA VAL A 82 -1.35 -8.20 -3.95
C VAL A 82 -2.24 -9.43 -3.86
N MET A 83 -2.19 -10.17 -2.76
CA MET A 83 -2.96 -11.40 -2.54
C MET A 83 -3.81 -11.27 -1.27
N GLY A 84 -5.12 -11.47 -1.35
CA GLY A 84 -6.01 -11.49 -0.20
C GLY A 84 -6.09 -10.15 0.54
N ALA A 85 -6.04 -9.03 -0.18
CA ALA A 85 -6.10 -7.71 0.45
C ALA A 85 -7.55 -7.23 0.63
N ALA A 86 -7.89 -6.74 1.81
CA ALA A 86 -9.18 -6.10 2.09
C ALA A 86 -8.98 -4.59 2.26
N VAL A 87 -9.64 -3.79 1.44
CA VAL A 87 -9.56 -2.33 1.47
C VAL A 87 -10.95 -1.76 1.72
N VAL A 88 -11.14 -1.01 2.79
CA VAL A 88 -12.42 -0.40 3.17
C VAL A 88 -12.27 1.10 3.32
N GLY A 89 -13.10 1.89 2.61
CA GLY A 89 -13.13 3.34 2.76
C GLY A 89 -11.85 4.04 2.29
N ALA A 90 -11.17 3.51 1.27
CA ALA A 90 -9.94 4.11 0.76
C ALA A 90 -10.22 5.21 -0.28
N ALA A 91 -9.54 6.35 -0.15
CA ALA A 91 -9.54 7.39 -1.17
C ALA A 91 -8.20 7.34 -1.93
N VAL A 92 -8.24 7.18 -3.24
CA VAL A 92 -7.06 7.13 -4.11
C VAL A 92 -7.18 8.23 -5.16
N VAL A 93 -6.20 9.14 -5.20
CA VAL A 93 -6.15 10.25 -6.15
C VAL A 93 -4.84 10.22 -6.90
N ASP A 94 -4.89 10.34 -8.22
CA ASP A 94 -3.72 10.39 -9.12
C ASP A 94 -2.75 9.22 -8.92
N ALA A 95 -3.28 8.00 -8.89
CA ALA A 95 -2.48 6.79 -8.75
C ALA A 95 -2.18 6.14 -10.10
N ALA A 96 -0.91 5.82 -10.35
CA ALA A 96 -0.48 5.05 -11.50
C ALA A 96 -0.08 3.64 -11.07
N VAL A 97 -0.70 2.61 -11.65
CA VAL A 97 -0.40 1.21 -11.37
C VAL A 97 -0.01 0.50 -12.66
N VAL A 98 1.22 -0.04 -12.72
CA VAL A 98 1.75 -0.73 -13.91
C VAL A 98 2.17 -2.13 -13.55
N GLY A 99 1.69 -3.15 -14.27
CA GLY A 99 2.16 -4.52 -14.08
C GLY A 99 1.76 -5.13 -12.73
N ALA A 100 0.61 -4.74 -12.17
CA ALA A 100 0.17 -5.27 -10.88
C ALA A 100 -0.62 -6.56 -11.04
N ALA A 101 -0.37 -7.54 -10.17
CA ALA A 101 -1.16 -8.76 -10.05
C ALA A 101 -1.95 -8.72 -8.74
N VAL A 102 -3.28 -8.70 -8.82
CA VAL A 102 -4.17 -8.65 -7.66
C VAL A 102 -5.00 -9.92 -7.63
N VAL A 103 -4.92 -10.68 -6.54
CA VAL A 103 -5.68 -11.92 -6.39
C VAL A 103 -6.50 -11.91 -5.11
N GLY A 104 -7.81 -12.14 -5.23
CA GLY A 104 -8.71 -12.21 -4.07
C GLY A 104 -8.75 -10.92 -3.23
N ALA A 105 -8.68 -9.76 -3.87
CA ALA A 105 -8.83 -8.48 -3.19
C ALA A 105 -10.30 -8.07 -3.06
N ALA A 106 -10.69 -7.60 -1.88
CA ALA A 106 -12.01 -7.04 -1.62
C ALA A 106 -11.87 -5.53 -1.38
N VAL A 107 -12.59 -4.72 -2.15
CA VAL A 107 -12.59 -3.26 -2.01
C VAL A 107 -14.01 -2.78 -1.75
N VAL A 108 -14.25 -2.12 -0.61
CA VAL A 108 -15.57 -1.60 -0.22
C VAL A 108 -15.48 -0.11 0.05
N GLY A 109 -16.31 0.68 -0.63
CA GLY A 109 -16.37 2.12 -0.40
C GLY A 109 -15.09 2.87 -0.77
N ALA A 110 -14.38 2.42 -1.81
CA ALA A 110 -13.22 3.14 -2.32
C ALA A 110 -13.63 4.24 -3.31
N ALA A 111 -13.04 5.42 -3.17
CA ALA A 111 -13.16 6.52 -4.12
C ALA A 111 -11.85 6.63 -4.89
N VAL A 112 -11.90 6.47 -6.21
CA VAL A 112 -10.70 6.55 -7.07
C VAL A 112 -10.88 7.67 -8.08
N VAL A 113 -9.96 8.64 -8.09
CA VAL A 113 -9.96 9.77 -9.02
C VAL A 113 -8.60 9.85 -9.70
N GLY A 114 -8.58 9.95 -11.04
CA GLY A 114 -7.32 10.11 -11.77
C GLY A 114 -6.39 8.89 -11.73
N ALA A 115 -6.92 7.68 -11.57
CA ALA A 115 -6.08 6.48 -11.59
C ALA A 115 -5.81 5.97 -13.01
N ALA A 116 -4.54 5.66 -13.30
CA ALA A 116 -4.10 5.02 -14.53
C ALA A 116 -3.62 3.59 -14.22
N VAL A 117 -4.20 2.59 -14.86
CA VAL A 117 -3.80 1.18 -14.68
C VAL A 117 -3.35 0.62 -16.03
N VAL A 118 -2.11 0.17 -16.12
CA VAL A 118 -1.51 -0.39 -17.34
C VAL A 118 -1.04 -1.81 -17.05
N CYS A 119 -1.61 -2.79 -17.76
CA CYS A 119 -1.29 -4.21 -17.59
C CYS A 119 -1.48 -4.72 -16.14
N ALA A 120 -2.69 -4.62 -15.60
CA ALA A 120 -3.03 -5.28 -14.35
C ALA A 120 -3.72 -6.63 -14.60
N ALA A 121 -3.29 -7.67 -13.89
CA ALA A 121 -3.97 -8.96 -13.85
C ALA A 121 -4.77 -9.04 -12.55
N VAL A 122 -6.09 -9.22 -12.65
CA VAL A 122 -6.97 -9.44 -11.49
C VAL A 122 -7.52 -10.86 -11.60
N VAL A 123 -7.33 -11.68 -10.56
CA VAL A 123 -7.80 -13.07 -10.48
C VAL A 123 -8.62 -13.28 -9.21
#